data_AF-A0A1C6SLI8-F1
#
_entry.id   AF-A0A1C6SLI8-F1
#
_cell.length_a   1.000
_cell.length_b   1.000
_cell.length_c   1.000
_cell.angle_alpha   90.00
_cell.angle_beta   90.00
_cell.angle_gamma   90.00
#
_symmetry.space_group_name_H-M   'P 1'
#
loop_
_entity.id
_entity.type
_entity.pdbx_description
1 polymer ?
#
loop_
_entity_poly.entity_id
_entity_poly.type
_entity_poly.pdbx_seq_one_letter_code
_entity_poly.pdbx_strand_id
1 'polypeptide(L)'
;MGTRWRIRKRTFAHVLTVDPDHQAAYARAAATDQPLCVLTFRSPGDEIAGLIAGGHPFFKPGWGADVVGMVLDNGVDWDEVAELLTESYCVLAPKRLAALVDRPFELG
;
A
#
# COMPACT_ATOMS: atom_id res chain seq x y z
N MET A 1 -10.91 11.83 5.43
CA MET A 1 -11.89 10.81 4.95
C MET A 1 -11.18 9.98 3.88
N GLY A 2 -11.44 8.67 3.77
CA GLY A 2 -10.72 7.79 2.84
C GLY A 2 -11.51 6.53 2.49
N THR A 3 -11.09 5.82 1.44
CA THR A 3 -11.74 4.62 0.90
C THR A 3 -10.96 3.39 1.26
N ARG A 4 -11.60 2.42 1.93
CA ARG A 4 -10.98 1.14 2.32
C ARG A 4 -11.58 -0.01 1.55
N TRP A 5 -10.73 -0.86 1.00
CA TRP A 5 -11.12 -2.14 0.44
C TRP A 5 -10.75 -3.28 1.39
N ARG A 6 -11.70 -4.20 1.58
CA ARG A 6 -11.64 -5.21 2.64
C ARG A 6 -12.07 -6.57 2.16
N ILE A 7 -11.39 -7.60 2.67
CA ILE A 7 -11.84 -8.98 2.62
C ILE A 7 -12.38 -9.32 4.01
N ARG A 8 -13.71 -9.43 4.12
CA ARG A 8 -14.42 -9.48 5.40
C ARG A 8 -14.03 -8.26 6.27
N LYS A 9 -13.28 -8.48 7.36
CA LYS A 9 -12.84 -7.43 8.29
C LYS A 9 -11.38 -6.98 8.05
N ARG A 10 -10.65 -7.62 7.12
CA ARG A 10 -9.22 -7.33 6.89
C ARG A 10 -9.07 -6.33 5.74
N THR A 11 -8.43 -5.19 6.00
CA THR A 11 -8.15 -4.16 4.97
C THR A 11 -6.91 -4.55 4.18
N PHE A 12 -7.06 -4.73 2.87
CA PHE A 12 -5.93 -4.94 1.95
C PHE A 12 -5.48 -3.63 1.31
N ALA A 13 -6.40 -2.70 1.04
CA ALA A 13 -6.06 -1.38 0.51
C ALA A 13 -6.80 -0.27 1.25
N HIS A 14 -6.17 0.89 1.41
CA HIS A 14 -6.81 2.10 1.91
C HIS A 14 -6.18 3.31 1.25
N VAL A 15 -7.01 4.09 0.55
CA VAL A 15 -6.63 5.40 0.05
C VAL A 15 -7.18 6.46 0.97
N LEU A 16 -6.35 7.43 1.36
CA LEU A 16 -6.75 8.58 2.16
C LEU A 16 -5.91 9.80 1.80
N THR A 17 -6.52 10.97 1.94
CA THR A 17 -5.75 12.21 2.07
C THR A 17 -5.17 12.27 3.47
N VAL A 18 -3.85 12.27 3.54
CA VAL A 18 -3.09 12.51 4.76
C VAL A 18 -3.09 13.98 5.08
N ASP A 19 -3.66 14.33 6.22
CA ASP A 19 -3.56 15.68 6.79
C ASP A 19 -2.51 15.65 7.91
N PRO A 20 -1.39 16.41 7.80
CA PRO A 20 -0.34 16.44 8.80
C PRO A 20 -0.83 16.72 10.23
N ASP A 21 -1.90 17.51 10.38
CA ASP A 21 -2.45 17.89 11.69
C ASP A 21 -3.21 16.75 12.37
N HIS A 22 -3.65 15.76 11.59
CA HIS A 22 -4.48 14.66 12.07
C HIS A 22 -3.79 13.29 11.97
N GLN A 23 -2.77 13.15 11.11
CA GLN A 23 -2.18 11.88 10.70
C GLN A 23 -0.65 11.95 10.67
N ALA A 24 -0.07 12.48 11.74
CA ALA A 24 1.37 12.72 11.90
C ALA A 24 2.28 11.51 11.59
N ALA A 25 1.83 10.26 11.83
CA ALA A 25 2.62 9.07 11.49
C ALA A 25 2.83 8.92 9.97
N TYR A 26 1.81 9.24 9.17
CA TYR A 26 1.92 9.23 7.71
C TYR A 26 2.71 10.43 7.21
N ALA A 27 2.41 11.63 7.70
CA ALA A 27 3.10 12.85 7.28
C ALA A 27 4.60 12.81 7.56
N ARG A 28 5.00 12.31 8.75
CA ARG A 28 6.42 12.08 9.07
C ARG A 28 7.06 11.02 8.17
N ALA A 29 6.37 9.91 7.94
CA ALA A 29 6.92 8.83 7.13
C ALA A 29 7.05 9.21 5.65
N ALA A 30 6.13 10.04 5.14
CA ALA A 30 6.18 10.61 3.80
C ALA A 30 7.00 11.93 3.73
N ALA A 31 7.61 12.35 4.84
CA ALA A 31 8.44 13.54 4.96
C ALA A 31 7.83 14.82 4.36
N THR A 32 6.57 15.12 4.68
CA THR A 32 5.82 16.23 4.09
C THR A 32 4.96 16.98 5.10
N ASP A 33 4.90 18.30 4.92
CA ASP A 33 4.13 19.25 5.71
C ASP A 33 2.85 19.70 4.97
N GLN A 34 2.57 19.13 3.80
CA GLN A 34 1.38 19.40 3.00
C GLN A 34 0.46 18.18 2.93
N PRO A 35 -0.86 18.38 2.76
CA PRO A 35 -1.76 17.26 2.54
C PRO A 35 -1.38 16.46 1.29
N LEU A 36 -1.32 15.13 1.42
CA LEU A 36 -0.97 14.22 0.31
C LEU A 36 -1.99 13.10 0.19
N CYS A 37 -2.21 12.59 -1.02
CA CYS A 37 -2.96 11.37 -1.21
C CYS A 37 -2.02 10.18 -1.00
N VAL A 38 -2.38 9.22 -0.15
CA VAL A 38 -1.61 7.99 0.04
C VAL A 38 -2.46 6.77 -0.16
N LEU A 39 -1.83 5.73 -0.69
CA LEU A 39 -2.31 4.36 -0.68
C LEU A 39 -1.54 3.58 0.39
N THR A 40 -2.25 2.86 1.25
CA THR A 40 -1.62 1.81 2.07
C THR A 40 -2.07 0.46 1.59
N PHE A 41 -1.14 -0.47 1.51
CA PHE A 41 -1.38 -1.85 1.11
C PHE A 41 -0.59 -2.83 1.99
N ARG A 42 -0.76 -4.12 1.72
CA ARG A 42 -0.07 -5.22 2.39
C ARG A 42 0.99 -5.81 1.48
N SER A 43 2.18 -6.05 2.02
CA SER A 43 3.25 -6.78 1.33
C SER A 43 3.89 -7.78 2.32
N PRO A 44 4.32 -8.96 1.84
CA PRO A 44 5.18 -9.88 2.58
C PRO A 44 6.41 -9.18 3.16
N GLY A 45 6.83 -9.60 4.37
CA GLY A 45 7.88 -8.89 5.11
C GLY A 45 9.24 -8.84 4.40
N ASP A 46 9.52 -9.82 3.55
CA ASP A 46 10.72 -9.94 2.72
C ASP A 46 10.74 -8.96 1.54
N GLU A 47 9.59 -8.58 0.99
CA GLU A 47 9.47 -7.61 -0.11
C GLU A 47 9.46 -6.15 0.39
N ILE A 48 8.97 -5.91 1.61
CA ILE A 48 8.89 -4.55 2.19
C ILE A 48 10.25 -3.86 2.18
N ALA A 49 11.33 -4.57 2.52
CA ALA A 49 12.65 -3.98 2.54
C ALA A 49 13.09 -3.47 1.16
N GLY A 50 12.74 -4.20 0.09
CA GLY A 50 13.00 -3.79 -1.30
C GLY A 50 12.23 -2.53 -1.69
N LEU A 51 10.92 -2.51 -1.41
CA LEU A 51 10.06 -1.34 -1.69
C LEU A 51 10.59 -0.09 -0.98
N ILE A 52 10.92 -0.20 0.31
CA ILE A 52 11.45 0.93 1.09
C ILE A 52 12.85 1.37 0.61
N ALA A 53 13.71 0.42 0.20
CA ALA A 53 15.02 0.73 -0.36
C ALA A 53 14.93 1.44 -1.72
N GLY A 54 13.86 1.21 -2.49
CA GLY A 54 13.56 1.94 -3.71
C GLY A 54 13.27 3.43 -3.49
N GLY A 55 12.93 3.84 -2.27
CA GLY A 55 12.65 5.22 -1.92
C GLY A 55 11.26 5.66 -2.38
N HIS A 56 11.12 6.94 -2.76
CA HIS A 56 9.85 7.49 -3.25
C HIS A 56 9.31 6.65 -4.42
N PRO A 57 8.03 6.26 -4.44
CA PRO A 57 6.93 6.79 -3.61
C PRO A 57 6.68 6.03 -2.29
N PHE A 58 7.49 5.03 -1.96
CA PHE A 58 7.23 4.10 -0.86
C PHE A 58 7.75 4.60 0.49
N PHE A 59 6.99 4.29 1.54
CA PHE A 59 7.37 4.57 2.92
C PHE A 59 6.76 3.58 3.91
N LYS A 60 7.38 3.48 5.10
CA LYS A 60 6.89 2.65 6.19
C LYS A 60 6.09 3.52 7.17
N PRO A 61 4.76 3.33 7.34
CA PRO A 61 3.94 4.24 8.14
C PRO A 61 4.08 4.06 9.67
N GLY A 62 5.04 3.27 10.14
CA GLY A 62 5.32 3.07 11.58
C GLY A 62 4.33 2.18 12.33
N TRP A 63 3.32 1.63 11.66
CA TRP A 63 2.35 0.68 12.23
C TRP A 63 2.12 -0.49 11.25
N GLY A 64 1.67 -1.63 11.79
CA GLY A 64 1.37 -2.85 11.04
C GLY A 64 2.61 -3.47 10.38
N ALA A 65 3.06 -4.65 10.83
CA ALA A 65 4.30 -5.25 10.33
C ALA A 65 4.32 -5.43 8.80
N ASP A 66 3.16 -5.77 8.22
CA ASP A 66 2.94 -6.08 6.81
C ASP A 66 2.44 -4.88 5.98
N VAL A 67 2.46 -3.65 6.52
CA VAL A 67 1.87 -2.48 5.85
C VAL A 67 2.93 -1.62 5.18
N VAL A 68 2.69 -1.26 3.92
CA VAL A 68 3.47 -0.28 3.16
C VAL A 68 2.57 0.90 2.80
N GLY A 69 3.13 2.10 2.80
CA GLY A 69 2.51 3.31 2.27
C GLY A 69 3.17 3.70 0.94
N MET A 70 2.36 4.25 0.04
CA MET A 70 2.78 4.81 -1.24
C MET A 70 2.12 6.18 -1.40
N VAL A 71 2.91 7.18 -1.77
CA VAL A 71 2.38 8.50 -2.17
C VAL A 71 1.76 8.38 -3.56
N LEU A 72 0.52 8.86 -3.73
CA LEU A 72 -0.14 8.96 -5.02
C LEU A 72 0.02 10.41 -5.55
N ASP A 73 0.95 10.59 -6.47
CA ASP A 73 1.20 11.86 -7.15
C ASP A 73 0.88 11.78 -8.66
N ASN A 74 1.30 12.78 -9.43
CA ASN A 74 1.03 12.84 -10.87
C ASN A 74 1.84 11.83 -11.68
N GLY A 75 2.90 11.24 -11.12
CA GLY A 75 3.79 10.28 -11.79
C GLY A 75 3.44 8.83 -11.50
N VAL A 76 2.31 8.57 -10.84
CA VAL A 76 1.91 7.21 -10.46
C VAL A 76 1.80 6.27 -11.66
N ASP A 77 2.50 5.14 -11.58
CA ASP A 77 2.32 4.01 -12.47
C ASP A 77 1.13 3.17 -11.99
N TRP A 78 0.05 3.17 -12.76
CA TRP A 78 -1.17 2.45 -12.40
C TRP A 78 -1.06 0.94 -12.63
N ASP A 79 -0.15 0.49 -13.49
CA ASP A 79 0.13 -0.93 -13.66
C ASP A 79 0.84 -1.45 -12.40
N GLU A 80 1.86 -0.75 -11.90
CA GLU A 80 2.52 -1.07 -10.62
C GLU A 80 1.50 -1.08 -9.45
N VAL A 81 0.61 -0.09 -9.38
CA VAL A 81 -0.46 -0.07 -8.36
C VAL A 81 -1.37 -1.30 -8.48
N ALA A 82 -1.70 -1.74 -9.69
CA ALA A 82 -2.53 -2.92 -9.90
C ALA A 82 -1.81 -4.20 -9.41
N GLU A 83 -0.51 -4.32 -9.64
CA GLU A 83 0.32 -5.43 -9.16
C GLU A 83 0.35 -5.47 -7.62
N LEU A 84 0.73 -4.35 -7.00
CA LEU A 84 0.82 -4.20 -5.53
C LEU A 84 -0.53 -4.51 -4.84
N LEU A 85 -1.64 -4.05 -5.42
CA LEU A 85 -2.97 -4.32 -4.86
C LEU A 85 -3.43 -5.77 -5.07
N THR A 86 -3.01 -6.40 -6.17
CA THR A 86 -3.28 -7.83 -6.43
C THR A 86 -2.56 -8.72 -5.43
N GLU A 87 -1.28 -8.44 -5.17
CA GLU A 87 -0.50 -9.14 -4.14
C GLU A 87 -1.06 -8.88 -2.76
N SER A 88 -1.34 -7.62 -2.43
CA SER A 88 -1.92 -7.25 -1.15
C SER A 88 -3.25 -7.94 -0.87
N TYR A 89 -4.10 -8.05 -1.90
CA TYR A 89 -5.32 -8.84 -1.83
C TYR A 89 -4.99 -10.30 -1.51
N CYS A 90 -4.07 -10.92 -2.26
CA CYS A 90 -3.68 -12.31 -2.10
C CYS A 90 -3.09 -12.63 -0.71
N VAL A 91 -2.34 -11.71 -0.10
CA VAL A 91 -1.81 -11.84 1.28
C VAL A 91 -2.94 -12.02 2.30
N LEU A 92 -4.08 -11.35 2.10
CA LEU A 92 -5.19 -11.39 3.04
C LEU A 92 -6.33 -12.33 2.65
N ALA A 93 -6.43 -12.68 1.37
CA ALA A 93 -7.50 -13.48 0.80
C ALA A 93 -7.44 -14.94 1.28
N PRO A 94 -8.59 -15.57 1.56
CA PRO A 94 -8.67 -17.03 1.61
C PRO A 94 -8.21 -17.63 0.28
N LYS A 95 -7.56 -18.81 0.33
CA LYS A 95 -7.02 -19.50 -0.86
C LYS A 95 -7.98 -19.57 -2.06
N ARG A 96 -9.27 -19.82 -1.79
CA ARG A 96 -10.31 -19.89 -2.83
C ARG A 96 -10.51 -18.59 -3.59
N LEU A 97 -10.34 -17.44 -2.93
CA LEU A 97 -10.49 -16.13 -3.58
C LEU A 97 -9.17 -15.68 -4.23
N ALA A 98 -8.03 -15.97 -3.59
CA ALA A 98 -6.72 -15.69 -4.17
C ALA A 98 -6.52 -16.43 -5.51
N ALA A 99 -7.13 -17.61 -5.67
CA ALA A 99 -7.09 -18.40 -6.89
C ALA A 99 -7.98 -17.86 -8.03
N LEU A 100 -8.79 -16.82 -7.79
CA LEU A 100 -9.67 -16.20 -8.80
C LEU A 100 -9.09 -14.91 -9.39
N VAL A 101 -7.91 -14.49 -8.94
CA VAL A 101 -7.25 -13.28 -9.42
C VAL A 101 -6.06 -13.69 -10.26
N ASP A 102 -5.99 -13.14 -11.47
CA ASP A 102 -4.82 -13.28 -12.32
C ASP A 102 -3.64 -12.61 -11.64
N ARG A 103 -2.56 -13.37 -11.43
CA ARG A 103 -1.33 -12.81 -10.86
C ARG A 103 -0.47 -12.27 -11.98
N PRO A 104 0.13 -11.07 -11.83
CA PRO A 104 1.21 -10.64 -12.69
C PRO A 104 2.26 -11.74 -12.72
N PHE A 105 2.71 -12.12 -13.91
CA PHE A 105 3.69 -13.18 -14.06
C PHE A 105 5.02 -12.61 -13.57
N GLU A 106 5.50 -13.05 -12.40
CA GLU A 106 6.86 -12.72 -11.98
C GLU A 106 7.83 -13.29 -13.02
N LEU A 107 8.51 -12.41 -13.75
CA LEU A 107 9.72 -12.78 -14.47
C LEU A 107 10.78 -13.05 -13.41
N GLY A 108 10.93 -14.32 -13.05
CA GLY A 108 12.02 -14.80 -12.19
C GLY A 108 13.40 -14.65 -12.81
#